data_AF-A0A8C4WGI9-F1
#
_entry.id   AF-A0A8C4WGI9-F1
#
_cell.length_a   1.000
_cell.length_b   1.000
_cell.length_c   1.000
_cell.angle_alpha   90.00
_cell.angle_beta   90.00
_cell.angle_gamma   90.00
#
_symmetry.space_group_name_H-M   'P 1'
#
loop_
_entity.id
_entity.type
_entity.pdbx_description
1 polymer ?
#
loop_
_entity_poly.entity_id
_entity_poly.type
_entity_poly.pdbx_seq_one_letter_code
_entity_poly.pdbx_strand_id
1 'polypeptide(L)'
;MCKIQLGPFLELHKNFQLCSIVEKFQTASSKGKQGKEKASPQGKEIIPCDFCLEQPHTAVKTCLTCEVSLCQAHLSKHNAKAAQKDHVLVEPSDNSSLQERKCGEHGKLLECYCEDDLIFVCVMCSIAGSHKGHRIITLKAEYDKELVVFSDTMELMQKNKSAMNKTLGELQKSENQLQLNKKTLDAQLSNLFKEIKAEVDQKEKQILADIQSSAKKQLSDIATLKKETEKKRDEAAKDLQDLQMLRAQTDPFQFLREFKLAQDRINNQDFSTDSMEVLALQLDQATIAAARSWTQQYISNLDSLMQAVHSQFINQTRRNRAAPDFRDHFHYQGNPYHIFFKQQQQQQQPPPMFGFGNLHFSRK
;
A
#
# COMPACT_ATOMS: atom_id res chain seq x y z
N MET A 1 -5.12 -8.53 -11.70
CA MET A 1 -5.38 -9.38 -12.88
C MET A 1 -4.17 -10.27 -13.10
N CYS A 2 -4.27 -11.58 -12.89
CA CYS A 2 -3.25 -12.51 -13.36
C CYS A 2 -3.28 -12.53 -14.89
N LYS A 3 -2.23 -12.04 -15.55
CA LYS A 3 -2.03 -12.22 -16.99
C LYS A 3 -1.13 -13.43 -17.19
N ILE A 4 -1.74 -14.60 -17.29
CA ILE A 4 -1.05 -15.78 -17.83
C ILE A 4 -1.24 -15.73 -19.35
N GLN A 5 -0.14 -15.67 -20.10
CA GLN A 5 -0.17 -15.71 -21.55
C GLN A 5 -0.41 -17.16 -21.98
N LEU A 6 -1.64 -17.48 -22.38
CA LEU A 6 -1.98 -18.76 -22.98
C LEU A 6 -1.54 -18.72 -24.45
N GLY A 7 -0.67 -19.65 -24.85
CA GLY A 7 -0.16 -19.73 -26.22
C GLY A 7 -1.26 -20.10 -27.25
N PRO A 8 -0.95 -20.03 -28.56
CA PRO A 8 -1.93 -20.02 -29.67
C PRO A 8 -2.78 -21.30 -29.86
N PHE A 9 -2.65 -22.31 -28.98
CA PHE A 9 -3.32 -23.61 -29.10
C PHE A 9 -4.17 -23.99 -27.88
N LEU A 10 -4.47 -23.04 -26.98
CA LEU A 10 -5.35 -23.27 -25.83
C LEU A 10 -6.66 -22.51 -26.02
N GLU A 11 -7.72 -23.22 -26.39
CA GLU A 11 -9.07 -22.68 -26.47
C GLU A 11 -9.76 -22.78 -25.10
N LEU A 12 -10.18 -21.63 -24.56
CA LEU A 12 -10.84 -21.52 -23.26
C LEU A 12 -12.27 -22.08 -23.35
N HIS A 13 -12.53 -23.19 -22.66
CA HIS A 13 -13.87 -23.74 -22.51
C HIS A 13 -14.53 -23.31 -21.18
N LYS A 14 -15.85 -23.11 -21.21
CA LYS A 14 -16.64 -22.67 -20.05
C LYS A 14 -16.62 -23.72 -18.94
N ASN A 15 -16.11 -23.35 -17.77
CA ASN A 15 -16.30 -24.13 -16.55
C ASN A 15 -17.74 -23.91 -16.03
N PHE A 16 -18.61 -24.89 -16.21
CA PHE A 16 -20.03 -24.78 -15.85
C PHE A 16 -20.28 -24.58 -14.34
N GLN A 17 -19.40 -25.07 -13.47
CA GLN A 17 -19.50 -24.83 -12.03
C GLN A 17 -19.21 -23.38 -11.63
N LEU A 18 -18.32 -22.69 -12.36
CA LEU A 18 -17.99 -21.28 -12.13
C LEU A 18 -18.91 -20.30 -12.87
N CYS A 19 -19.52 -20.71 -13.99
CA CYS A 19 -20.51 -19.89 -14.72
C CYS A 19 -21.69 -19.51 -13.81
N SER A 20 -22.17 -20.47 -12.99
CA SER A 20 -23.24 -20.23 -12.02
C SER A 20 -22.86 -19.20 -10.93
N ILE A 21 -21.57 -19.08 -10.57
CA ILE A 21 -21.11 -18.14 -9.55
C ILE A 21 -20.93 -16.73 -10.13
N VAL A 22 -20.43 -16.62 -11.35
CA VAL A 22 -20.27 -15.34 -12.07
C VAL A 22 -21.63 -14.72 -12.40
N GLU A 23 -22.60 -15.54 -12.83
CA GLU A 23 -23.98 -15.08 -13.10
C GLU A 23 -24.71 -14.67 -11.80
N LYS A 24 -24.46 -15.33 -10.67
CA LYS A 24 -24.95 -14.91 -9.34
C LYS A 24 -24.40 -13.55 -8.91
N PHE A 25 -23.14 -13.25 -9.22
CA PHE A 25 -22.55 -11.93 -8.94
C PHE A 25 -23.09 -10.83 -9.86
N GLN A 26 -23.30 -11.13 -11.15
CA GLN A 26 -23.87 -10.18 -12.12
C GLN A 26 -25.35 -9.88 -11.83
N THR A 27 -26.13 -10.86 -11.38
CA THR A 27 -27.53 -10.70 -10.97
C THR A 27 -27.68 -10.04 -9.59
N ALA A 28 -26.71 -10.20 -8.68
CA ALA A 28 -26.66 -9.46 -7.42
C ALA A 28 -26.35 -7.97 -7.61
N SER A 29 -25.55 -7.60 -8.63
CA SER A 29 -25.30 -6.18 -8.99
C SER A 29 -26.47 -5.50 -9.70
N SER A 30 -27.43 -6.25 -10.24
CA SER A 30 -28.54 -5.71 -11.04
C SER A 30 -29.91 -5.76 -10.36
N LYS A 31 -30.05 -6.37 -9.17
CA LYS A 31 -31.28 -6.32 -8.36
C LYS A 31 -31.30 -5.14 -7.39
N GLY A 32 -31.33 -3.96 -7.99
CA GLY A 32 -31.77 -2.72 -7.35
C GLY A 32 -32.93 -2.11 -8.11
N LYS A 33 -34.05 -2.83 -8.30
CA LYS A 33 -35.45 -2.35 -8.46
C LYS A 33 -36.37 -3.44 -9.05
N GLN A 34 -37.42 -3.79 -8.28
CA GLN A 34 -38.81 -4.17 -8.63
C GLN A 34 -39.04 -5.20 -9.77
N GLY A 35 -39.95 -6.18 -9.70
CA GLY A 35 -41.05 -6.51 -8.81
C GLY A 35 -41.60 -7.91 -9.16
N LYS A 36 -42.62 -8.34 -8.41
CA LYS A 36 -43.24 -9.67 -8.42
C LYS A 36 -43.53 -10.26 -9.80
N GLU A 37 -43.05 -11.48 -10.07
CA GLU A 37 -43.81 -12.53 -10.74
C GLU A 37 -43.10 -13.90 -10.65
N LYS A 38 -43.90 -14.91 -10.27
CA LYS A 38 -43.73 -16.37 -10.35
C LYS A 38 -42.30 -16.94 -10.28
N ALA A 39 -42.00 -17.55 -9.14
CA ALA A 39 -40.83 -18.41 -8.95
C ALA A 39 -40.85 -19.57 -9.96
N SER A 40 -40.02 -19.47 -11.00
CA SER A 40 -39.65 -20.56 -11.89
C SER A 40 -38.20 -20.96 -11.59
N PRO A 41 -37.90 -22.24 -11.31
CA PRO A 41 -36.55 -22.68 -11.00
C PRO A 41 -35.72 -22.79 -12.29
N GLN A 42 -34.87 -21.80 -12.56
CA GLN A 42 -33.85 -21.85 -13.63
C GLN A 42 -32.48 -22.17 -12.99
N GLY A 43 -31.72 -23.19 -13.39
CA GLY A 43 -31.95 -24.26 -14.32
C GLY A 43 -30.85 -25.30 -14.10
N LYS A 44 -31.19 -26.46 -13.53
CA LYS A 44 -30.46 -27.69 -13.88
C LYS A 44 -30.96 -28.03 -15.28
N GLU A 45 -30.07 -28.38 -16.20
CA GLU A 45 -30.47 -28.87 -17.51
C GLU A 45 -31.49 -29.99 -17.30
N ILE A 46 -32.74 -29.77 -17.74
CA ILE A 46 -33.84 -30.70 -17.48
C ILE A 46 -33.70 -31.82 -18.48
N ILE A 47 -33.14 -32.94 -18.03
CA ILE A 47 -32.91 -34.09 -18.89
C ILE A 47 -34.24 -34.85 -19.00
N PRO A 48 -34.83 -34.94 -20.22
CA PRO A 48 -36.08 -35.65 -20.42
C PRO A 48 -35.87 -37.16 -20.25
N CYS A 49 -36.93 -37.88 -19.88
CA CYS A 49 -36.91 -39.32 -19.91
C CYS A 49 -37.06 -39.86 -21.33
N ASP A 50 -36.20 -40.81 -21.71
CA ASP A 50 -36.13 -41.36 -23.07
C ASP A 50 -37.30 -42.29 -23.45
N PHE A 51 -38.08 -42.76 -22.47
CA PHE A 51 -39.18 -43.71 -22.70
C PHE A 51 -40.58 -43.10 -22.59
N CYS A 52 -40.69 -41.82 -22.26
CA CYS A 52 -41.98 -41.14 -22.20
C CYS A 52 -42.40 -40.71 -23.61
N LEU A 53 -43.51 -41.26 -24.12
CA LEU A 53 -43.95 -41.06 -25.51
C LEU A 53 -44.67 -39.73 -25.76
N GLU A 54 -45.42 -39.20 -24.80
CA GLU A 54 -46.29 -38.03 -25.01
C GLU A 54 -45.76 -36.78 -24.29
N GLN A 55 -45.55 -36.86 -22.98
CA GLN A 55 -44.96 -35.80 -22.18
C GLN A 55 -43.72 -36.34 -21.44
N PRO A 56 -42.50 -36.02 -21.93
CA PRO A 56 -41.27 -36.44 -21.30
C PRO A 56 -41.17 -35.89 -19.87
N HIS A 57 -41.32 -36.80 -18.91
CA HIS A 57 -41.09 -36.46 -17.51
C HIS A 57 -39.59 -36.27 -17.29
N THR A 58 -39.23 -35.40 -16.34
CA THR A 58 -37.82 -35.21 -15.97
C THR A 58 -37.22 -36.53 -15.49
N ALA A 59 -36.05 -36.86 -16.04
CA ALA A 59 -35.27 -38.01 -15.60
C ALA A 59 -34.74 -37.76 -14.18
N VAL A 60 -34.76 -38.82 -13.36
CA VAL A 60 -34.22 -38.80 -11.98
C VAL A 60 -32.91 -39.57 -11.88
N LYS A 61 -32.64 -40.48 -12.83
CA LYS A 61 -31.37 -41.20 -12.97
C LYS A 61 -31.08 -41.49 -14.43
N THR A 62 -29.81 -41.62 -14.75
CA THR A 62 -29.34 -42.17 -16.03
C THR A 62 -28.66 -43.50 -15.77
N CYS A 63 -29.05 -44.53 -16.52
CA CYS A 63 -28.46 -45.85 -16.49
C CYS A 63 -27.26 -45.89 -17.44
N LEU A 64 -26.04 -46.07 -16.91
CA LEU A 64 -24.83 -46.09 -17.72
C LEU A 64 -24.74 -47.34 -18.63
N THR A 65 -25.39 -48.42 -18.24
CA THR A 65 -25.39 -49.68 -18.99
C THR A 65 -26.42 -49.68 -20.14
N CYS A 66 -27.61 -49.10 -19.89
CA CYS A 66 -28.65 -48.98 -20.91
C CYS A 66 -28.57 -47.67 -21.71
N GLU A 67 -27.75 -46.73 -21.26
CA GLU A 67 -27.52 -45.42 -21.89
C GLU A 67 -28.80 -44.58 -22.02
N VAL A 68 -29.65 -44.67 -20.99
CA VAL A 68 -30.97 -44.06 -20.97
C VAL A 68 -31.24 -43.33 -19.67
N SER A 69 -31.82 -42.16 -19.79
CA SER A 69 -32.32 -41.30 -18.74
C SER A 69 -33.78 -41.65 -18.43
N LEU A 70 -34.04 -41.98 -17.16
CA LEU A 70 -35.30 -42.55 -16.70
C LEU A 70 -35.98 -41.61 -15.71
N CYS A 71 -37.25 -41.27 -15.94
CA CYS A 71 -38.11 -40.68 -14.92
C CYS A 71 -38.41 -41.72 -13.84
N GLN A 72 -38.96 -41.28 -12.70
CA GLN A 72 -39.20 -42.17 -11.55
C GLN A 72 -40.00 -43.42 -11.90
N ALA A 73 -41.04 -43.30 -12.75
CA ALA A 73 -41.86 -44.44 -13.15
C ALA A 73 -41.09 -45.46 -14.01
N HIS A 74 -40.28 -44.98 -14.95
CA HIS A 74 -39.46 -45.85 -15.80
C HIS A 74 -38.25 -46.43 -15.04
N LEU A 75 -37.70 -45.69 -14.08
CA LEU A 75 -36.66 -46.19 -13.18
C LEU A 75 -37.17 -47.34 -12.31
N SER A 76 -38.37 -47.21 -11.75
CA SER A 76 -38.98 -48.28 -10.95
C SER A 76 -39.21 -49.55 -11.79
N LYS A 77 -39.67 -49.42 -13.04
CA LYS A 77 -39.82 -50.56 -13.96
C LYS A 77 -38.48 -51.16 -14.36
N HIS A 78 -37.46 -50.33 -14.58
CA HIS A 78 -36.10 -50.78 -14.87
C HIS A 78 -35.55 -51.62 -13.73
N ASN A 79 -35.63 -51.13 -12.49
CA ASN A 79 -35.10 -51.84 -11.32
C ASN A 79 -35.91 -53.09 -10.92
N ALA A 80 -37.16 -53.20 -11.36
CA ALA A 80 -37.99 -54.38 -11.13
C ALA A 80 -37.58 -55.59 -12.01
N LYS A 81 -36.84 -55.37 -13.11
CA LYS A 81 -36.34 -56.46 -13.95
C LYS A 81 -35.07 -57.03 -13.35
N ALA A 82 -35.05 -58.34 -13.09
CA ALA A 82 -33.90 -59.02 -12.48
C ALA A 82 -32.58 -58.77 -13.25
N ALA A 83 -32.61 -58.73 -14.58
CA ALA A 83 -31.44 -58.49 -15.42
C ALA A 83 -30.89 -57.05 -15.38
N GLN A 84 -31.62 -56.08 -14.82
CA GLN A 84 -31.27 -54.66 -14.82
C GLN A 84 -31.00 -54.10 -13.42
N LYS A 85 -31.15 -54.95 -12.40
CA LYS A 85 -31.07 -54.57 -10.99
C LYS A 85 -29.68 -54.06 -10.59
N ASP A 86 -28.63 -54.59 -11.22
CA ASP A 86 -27.23 -54.29 -10.91
C ASP A 86 -26.61 -53.28 -11.88
N HIS A 87 -27.41 -52.65 -12.74
CA HIS A 87 -26.93 -51.58 -13.60
C HIS A 87 -26.52 -50.34 -12.80
N VAL A 88 -25.47 -49.67 -13.26
CA VAL A 88 -24.96 -48.46 -12.61
C VAL A 88 -25.85 -47.27 -12.96
N LEU A 89 -26.46 -46.67 -11.93
CA LEU A 89 -27.33 -45.50 -12.05
C LEU A 89 -26.64 -44.27 -11.46
N VAL A 90 -26.53 -43.21 -12.26
CA VAL A 90 -25.93 -41.92 -11.85
C VAL A 90 -26.96 -40.79 -11.90
N GLU A 91 -26.58 -39.61 -11.39
CA GLU A 91 -27.38 -38.40 -11.58
C GLU A 91 -27.68 -38.17 -13.07
N PRO A 92 -28.87 -37.64 -13.42
CA PRO A 92 -29.23 -37.36 -14.80
C PRO A 92 -28.09 -36.62 -15.50
N SER A 93 -27.59 -37.22 -16.58
CA SER A 93 -26.50 -36.66 -17.40
C SER A 93 -26.93 -36.66 -18.86
N ASP A 94 -26.53 -35.64 -19.60
CA ASP A 94 -26.85 -35.53 -21.03
C ASP A 94 -26.04 -36.57 -21.83
N ASN A 95 -26.39 -36.77 -23.10
CA ASN A 95 -25.71 -37.77 -23.92
C ASN A 95 -24.20 -37.48 -24.06
N SER A 96 -23.80 -36.21 -24.10
CA SER A 96 -22.38 -35.80 -24.19
C SER A 96 -21.59 -36.30 -22.97
N SER A 97 -22.11 -36.06 -21.77
CA SER A 97 -21.52 -36.53 -20.51
C SER A 97 -21.47 -38.06 -20.39
N LEU A 98 -22.41 -38.78 -21.04
CA LEU A 98 -22.38 -40.24 -21.10
C LEU A 98 -21.27 -40.76 -22.03
N GLN A 99 -21.03 -40.08 -23.15
CA GLN A 99 -19.94 -40.45 -24.05
C GLN A 99 -18.56 -40.21 -23.41
N GLU A 100 -18.39 -39.17 -22.60
CA GLU A 100 -17.14 -38.92 -21.85
C GLU A 100 -16.77 -40.06 -20.87
N ARG A 101 -17.75 -40.86 -20.44
CA ARG A 101 -17.54 -42.01 -19.55
C ARG A 101 -17.21 -43.30 -20.30
N LYS A 102 -17.09 -43.26 -21.62
CA LYS A 102 -16.77 -44.43 -22.44
C LYS A 102 -15.38 -44.33 -23.04
N CYS A 103 -14.76 -45.49 -23.20
CA CYS A 103 -13.55 -45.65 -23.95
C CYS A 103 -13.82 -45.39 -25.43
N GLY A 104 -13.08 -44.47 -26.04
CA GLY A 104 -13.21 -44.17 -27.47
C GLY A 104 -12.87 -45.37 -28.38
N GLU A 105 -11.95 -46.24 -27.95
CA GLU A 105 -11.53 -47.40 -28.74
C GLU A 105 -12.50 -48.59 -28.65
N HIS A 106 -13.08 -48.83 -27.47
CA HIS A 106 -13.85 -50.05 -27.20
C HIS A 106 -15.34 -49.82 -26.96
N GLY A 107 -15.77 -48.56 -26.82
CA GLY A 107 -17.15 -48.20 -26.47
C GLY A 107 -17.62 -48.72 -25.11
N LYS A 108 -16.70 -49.21 -24.27
CA LYS A 108 -16.99 -49.72 -22.91
C LYS A 108 -16.80 -48.64 -21.86
N LEU A 109 -17.45 -48.79 -20.71
CA LEU A 109 -17.31 -47.86 -19.60
C LEU A 109 -15.86 -47.78 -19.13
N LEU A 110 -15.42 -46.55 -18.83
CA LEU A 110 -14.16 -46.28 -18.18
C LEU A 110 -14.31 -46.58 -16.69
N GLU A 111 -13.92 -47.79 -16.27
CA GLU A 111 -14.09 -48.30 -14.90
C GLU A 111 -12.74 -48.47 -14.16
N CYS A 112 -11.64 -48.25 -14.87
CA CYS A 112 -10.28 -48.42 -14.38
C CYS A 112 -9.46 -47.14 -14.57
N TYR A 113 -8.36 -47.04 -13.83
CA TYR A 113 -7.35 -46.00 -13.98
C TYR A 113 -5.99 -46.64 -14.22
N CYS A 114 -5.27 -46.13 -15.22
CA CYS A 114 -3.91 -46.54 -15.53
C CYS A 114 -2.95 -45.62 -14.76
N GLU A 115 -2.25 -46.13 -13.75
CA GLU A 115 -1.32 -45.32 -12.95
C GLU A 115 -0.07 -44.91 -13.73
N ASP A 116 0.31 -45.68 -14.75
CA ASP A 116 1.50 -45.40 -15.55
C ASP A 116 1.28 -44.26 -16.56
N ASP A 117 0.06 -44.16 -17.10
CA ASP A 117 -0.32 -43.14 -18.10
C ASP A 117 -1.18 -42.01 -17.51
N LEU A 118 -1.66 -42.17 -16.28
CA LEU A 118 -2.53 -41.24 -15.55
C LEU A 118 -3.85 -40.92 -16.27
N ILE A 119 -4.50 -41.95 -16.81
CA ILE A 119 -5.77 -41.81 -17.54
C ILE A 119 -6.81 -42.86 -17.15
N PHE A 120 -8.09 -42.52 -17.35
CA PHE A 120 -9.18 -43.49 -17.24
C PHE A 120 -9.19 -44.44 -18.44
N VAL A 121 -9.36 -45.73 -18.19
CA VAL A 121 -9.38 -46.79 -19.20
C VAL A 121 -10.53 -47.78 -18.94
N CYS A 122 -10.97 -48.50 -19.97
CA CYS A 122 -11.89 -49.62 -19.80
C CYS A 122 -11.14 -50.94 -19.56
N VAL A 123 -11.85 -51.99 -19.12
CA VAL A 123 -11.24 -53.31 -18.87
C VAL A 123 -10.62 -53.92 -20.15
N MET A 124 -11.16 -53.63 -21.34
CA MET A 124 -10.58 -54.15 -22.58
C MET A 124 -9.21 -53.54 -22.88
N CYS A 125 -9.02 -52.26 -22.55
CA CYS A 125 -7.73 -51.57 -22.69
C CYS A 125 -6.61 -52.27 -21.90
N SER A 126 -6.92 -52.83 -20.73
CA SER A 126 -5.92 -53.46 -19.86
C SER A 126 -5.57 -54.90 -20.25
N ILE A 127 -6.49 -55.64 -20.88
CA ILE A 127 -6.26 -57.06 -21.21
C ILE A 127 -5.81 -57.29 -22.66
N ALA A 128 -6.32 -56.48 -23.59
CA ALA A 128 -6.14 -56.68 -25.04
C ALA A 128 -5.81 -55.37 -25.79
N GLY A 129 -5.77 -54.23 -25.10
CA GLY A 129 -5.45 -52.93 -25.68
C GLY A 129 -4.02 -52.46 -25.41
N SER A 130 -3.80 -51.17 -25.67
CA SER A 130 -2.51 -50.47 -25.55
C SER A 130 -1.95 -50.40 -24.12
N HIS A 131 -2.79 -50.60 -23.10
CA HIS A 131 -2.39 -50.55 -21.69
C HIS A 131 -2.11 -51.93 -21.09
N LYS A 132 -1.92 -52.95 -21.94
CA LYS A 132 -1.58 -54.30 -21.49
C LYS A 132 -0.21 -54.30 -20.83
N GLY A 133 -0.18 -54.74 -19.57
CA GLY A 133 1.04 -54.80 -18.76
C GLY A 133 1.32 -53.53 -17.94
N HIS A 134 0.49 -52.49 -18.06
CA HIS A 134 0.56 -51.32 -17.18
C HIS A 134 -0.07 -51.62 -15.81
N ARG A 135 0.25 -50.80 -14.81
CA ARG A 135 -0.44 -50.80 -13.52
C ARG A 135 -1.83 -50.21 -13.65
N ILE A 136 -2.83 -51.09 -13.60
CA ILE A 136 -4.24 -50.73 -13.68
C ILE A 136 -4.93 -51.02 -12.35
N ILE A 137 -5.61 -50.02 -11.81
CA ILE A 137 -6.43 -50.13 -10.60
C ILE A 137 -7.89 -49.77 -10.93
N THR A 138 -8.81 -50.13 -10.04
CA THR A 138 -10.21 -49.71 -10.20
C THR A 138 -10.34 -48.21 -9.96
N LEU A 139 -11.29 -47.56 -10.64
CA LEU A 139 -11.62 -46.15 -10.38
C LEU A 139 -11.88 -45.86 -8.91
N LYS A 140 -12.54 -46.79 -8.21
CA LYS A 140 -12.84 -46.64 -6.78
C LYS A 140 -11.56 -46.64 -5.93
N ALA A 141 -10.61 -47.51 -6.23
CA ALA A 141 -9.34 -47.56 -5.51
C ALA A 141 -8.51 -46.29 -5.72
N GLU A 142 -8.42 -45.79 -6.97
CA GLU A 142 -7.72 -44.52 -7.24
C GLU A 142 -8.43 -43.34 -6.57
N TYR A 143 -9.76 -43.29 -6.64
CA TYR A 143 -10.54 -42.25 -5.97
C TYR A 143 -10.29 -42.22 -4.46
N ASP A 144 -10.25 -43.37 -3.80
CA ASP A 144 -9.99 -43.44 -2.36
C ASP A 144 -8.55 -43.03 -2.01
N LYS A 145 -7.58 -43.34 -2.88
CA LYS A 145 -6.19 -42.89 -2.74
C LYS A 145 -6.05 -41.38 -2.91
N GLU A 146 -6.65 -40.82 -3.96
CA GLU A 146 -6.64 -39.38 -4.25
C GLU A 146 -7.42 -38.56 -3.22
N LEU A 147 -8.45 -39.13 -2.58
CA LEU A 147 -9.17 -38.48 -1.48
C LEU A 147 -8.26 -38.16 -0.28
N VAL A 148 -7.28 -39.02 0.02
CA VAL A 148 -6.31 -38.77 1.09
C VAL A 148 -5.40 -37.60 0.71
N VAL A 149 -4.83 -37.63 -0.51
CA VAL A 149 -3.98 -36.56 -1.05
C VAL A 149 -4.74 -35.23 -1.12
N PHE A 150 -6.03 -35.26 -1.49
CA PHE A 150 -6.91 -34.11 -1.51
C PHE A 150 -7.05 -33.49 -0.12
N SER A 151 -7.28 -34.30 0.92
CA SER A 151 -7.38 -33.85 2.30
C SER A 151 -6.08 -33.17 2.76
N ASP A 152 -4.93 -33.79 2.49
CA ASP A 152 -3.62 -33.24 2.85
C ASP A 152 -3.33 -31.92 2.11
N THR A 153 -3.69 -31.87 0.82
CA THR A 153 -3.55 -30.66 -0.01
C THR A 153 -4.44 -29.53 0.52
N MET A 154 -5.67 -29.84 0.93
CA MET A 154 -6.58 -28.87 1.54
C MET A 154 -6.01 -28.32 2.85
N GLU A 155 -5.50 -29.19 3.73
CA GLU A 155 -4.91 -28.78 5.00
C GLU A 155 -3.68 -27.89 4.78
N LEU A 156 -2.81 -28.26 3.84
CA LEU A 156 -1.64 -27.46 3.47
C LEU A 156 -2.05 -26.07 2.96
N MET A 157 -3.04 -26.00 2.07
CA MET A 157 -3.53 -24.71 1.55
C MET A 157 -4.17 -23.85 2.64
N GLN A 158 -4.84 -24.48 3.62
CA GLN A 158 -5.40 -23.78 4.77
C GLN A 158 -4.29 -23.22 5.70
N LYS A 159 -3.23 -23.99 5.94
CA LYS A 159 -2.03 -23.53 6.66
C LYS A 159 -1.31 -22.39 5.94
N ASN A 160 -1.16 -22.48 4.61
CA ASN A 160 -0.56 -21.41 3.82
C ASN A 160 -1.40 -20.13 3.88
N LYS A 161 -2.73 -20.25 3.76
CA LYS A 161 -3.65 -19.11 3.90
C LYS A 161 -3.52 -18.45 5.28
N SER A 162 -3.46 -19.23 6.36
CA SER A 162 -3.33 -18.68 7.71
C SER A 162 -1.97 -18.00 7.93
N ALA A 163 -0.88 -18.60 7.43
CA ALA A 163 0.45 -17.99 7.45
C ALA A 163 0.49 -16.66 6.68
N MET A 164 -0.05 -16.63 5.46
CA MET A 164 -0.16 -15.40 4.65
C MET A 164 -0.97 -14.32 5.37
N ASN A 165 -2.11 -14.67 6.00
CA ASN A 165 -2.90 -13.72 6.77
C ASN A 165 -2.13 -13.17 7.98
N LYS A 166 -1.34 -14.00 8.66
CA LYS A 166 -0.46 -13.56 9.75
C LYS A 166 0.59 -12.58 9.25
N THR A 167 1.26 -12.90 8.14
CA THR A 167 2.23 -11.99 7.51
C THR A 167 1.59 -10.67 7.07
N LEU A 168 0.38 -10.70 6.50
CA LEU A 168 -0.37 -9.48 6.17
C LEU A 168 -0.65 -8.63 7.42
N GLY A 169 -1.02 -9.26 8.54
CA GLY A 169 -1.20 -8.56 9.82
C GLY A 169 0.09 -7.92 10.35
N GLU A 170 1.23 -8.61 10.22
CA GLU A 170 2.55 -8.08 10.60
C GLU A 170 2.97 -6.90 9.70
N LEU A 171 2.73 -7.00 8.39
CA LEU A 171 2.99 -5.91 7.44
C LEU A 171 2.09 -4.70 7.73
N GLN A 172 0.81 -4.90 8.06
CA GLN A 172 -0.08 -3.80 8.44
C GLN A 172 0.39 -3.10 9.72
N LYS A 173 0.87 -3.85 10.72
CA LYS A 173 1.48 -3.28 11.93
C LYS A 173 2.73 -2.47 11.60
N SER A 174 3.58 -2.98 10.71
CA SER A 174 4.78 -2.27 10.25
C SER A 174 4.45 -0.98 9.50
N GLU A 175 3.43 -0.99 8.63
CA GLU A 175 2.94 0.20 7.94
C GLU A 175 2.45 1.26 8.94
N ASN A 176 1.60 0.86 9.89
CA ASN A 176 1.07 1.76 10.91
C ASN A 176 2.21 2.35 11.76
N GLN A 177 3.20 1.54 12.13
CA GLN A 177 4.36 1.99 12.88
C GLN A 177 5.21 2.99 12.09
N LEU A 178 5.41 2.77 10.78
CA LEU A 178 6.14 3.71 9.93
C LEU A 178 5.42 5.06 9.84
N GLN A 179 4.09 5.04 9.69
CA GLN A 179 3.29 6.27 9.68
C GLN A 179 3.37 7.01 11.02
N LEU A 180 3.33 6.28 12.14
CA LEU A 180 3.49 6.87 13.47
C LEU A 180 4.88 7.48 13.64
N ASN A 181 5.94 6.74 13.30
CA ASN A 181 7.33 7.23 13.35
C ASN A 181 7.49 8.52 12.55
N LYS A 182 6.93 8.58 11.33
CA LYS A 182 6.95 9.81 10.51
C LYS A 182 6.30 10.98 11.25
N LYS A 183 5.07 10.81 11.75
CA LYS A 183 4.35 11.87 12.47
C LYS A 183 5.11 12.33 13.71
N THR A 184 5.71 11.41 14.46
CA THR A 184 6.52 11.71 15.64
C THR A 184 7.76 12.52 15.25
N LEU A 185 8.50 12.11 14.22
CA LEU A 185 9.68 12.82 13.74
C LEU A 185 9.32 14.22 13.21
N ASP A 186 8.24 14.34 12.44
CA ASP A 186 7.74 15.64 11.93
C ASP A 186 7.44 16.60 13.09
N ALA A 187 6.76 16.10 14.15
CA ALA A 187 6.44 16.90 15.33
C ALA A 187 7.69 17.30 16.13
N GLN A 188 8.62 16.36 16.37
CA GLN A 188 9.86 16.63 17.07
C GLN A 188 10.72 17.65 16.33
N LEU A 189 10.86 17.51 15.02
CA LEU A 189 11.62 18.44 14.18
C LEU A 189 10.98 19.82 14.17
N SER A 190 9.65 19.89 14.02
CA SER A 190 8.89 21.14 14.10
C SER A 190 9.10 21.85 15.43
N ASN A 191 9.09 21.11 16.55
CA ASN A 191 9.29 21.66 17.87
C ASN A 191 10.72 22.20 18.07
N LEU A 192 11.74 21.42 17.68
CA LEU A 192 13.14 21.84 17.75
C LEU A 192 13.38 23.16 16.99
N PHE A 193 12.87 23.28 15.77
CA PHE A 193 13.02 24.52 15.00
C PHE A 193 12.21 25.70 15.57
N LYS A 194 11.12 25.44 16.30
CA LYS A 194 10.41 26.51 17.02
C LYS A 194 11.24 27.01 18.20
N GLU A 195 11.87 26.11 18.95
CA GLU A 195 12.75 26.45 20.07
C GLU A 195 13.93 27.31 19.60
N ILE A 196 14.65 26.87 18.56
CA ILE A 196 15.78 27.63 17.98
C ILE A 196 15.35 29.04 17.56
N LYS A 197 14.20 29.19 16.90
CA LYS A 197 13.67 30.51 16.50
C LYS A 197 13.33 31.37 17.70
N ALA A 198 12.69 30.79 18.72
CA ALA A 198 12.33 31.52 19.93
C ALA A 198 13.57 32.05 20.66
N GLU A 199 14.66 31.28 20.72
CA GLU A 199 15.93 31.74 21.30
C GLU A 199 16.54 32.92 20.53
N VAL A 200 16.55 32.86 19.20
CA VAL A 200 17.04 33.95 18.34
C VAL A 200 16.20 35.21 18.52
N ASP A 201 14.87 35.08 18.47
CA ASP A 201 13.93 36.20 18.67
C ASP A 201 14.07 36.80 20.07
N GLN A 202 14.26 35.97 21.10
CA GLN A 202 14.49 36.44 22.46
C GLN A 202 15.80 37.22 22.57
N LYS A 203 16.86 36.76 21.90
CA LYS A 203 18.16 37.44 21.93
C LYS A 203 18.10 38.80 21.23
N GLU A 204 17.39 38.88 20.10
CA GLU A 204 17.14 40.16 19.40
C GLU A 204 16.43 41.16 20.33
N LYS A 205 15.32 40.74 20.96
CA LYS A 205 14.57 41.58 21.89
C LYS A 205 15.44 42.08 23.05
N GLN A 206 16.28 41.22 23.61
CA GLN A 206 17.18 41.59 24.70
C GLN A 206 18.18 42.67 24.25
N ILE A 207 18.84 42.48 23.10
CA ILE A 207 19.82 43.44 22.57
C ILE A 207 19.17 44.80 22.33
N LEU A 208 17.98 44.83 21.73
CA LEU A 208 17.25 46.08 21.49
C LEU A 208 16.83 46.78 22.78
N ALA A 209 16.40 46.02 23.80
CA ALA A 209 16.04 46.57 25.11
C ALA A 209 17.26 47.17 25.82
N ASP A 210 18.42 46.53 25.74
CA ASP A 210 19.67 47.02 26.33
C ASP A 210 20.10 48.35 25.67
N ILE A 211 20.00 48.44 24.34
CA ILE A 211 20.27 49.69 23.60
C ILE A 211 19.29 50.80 24.03
N GLN A 212 18.00 50.49 24.11
CA GLN A 212 16.97 51.46 24.52
C GLN A 212 17.20 51.98 25.94
N SER A 213 17.57 51.09 26.87
CA SER A 213 17.89 51.44 28.25
C SER A 213 19.09 52.38 28.32
N SER A 214 20.16 52.06 27.59
CA SER A 214 21.37 52.91 27.50
C SER A 214 21.05 54.29 26.93
N ALA A 215 20.29 54.35 25.83
CA ALA A 215 19.87 55.62 25.22
C ALA A 215 19.02 56.47 26.19
N LYS A 216 18.08 55.84 26.92
CA LYS A 216 17.26 56.55 27.92
C LYS A 216 18.11 57.16 29.04
N LYS A 217 19.15 56.45 29.49
CA LYS A 217 20.08 56.95 30.50
C LYS A 217 20.85 58.16 29.96
N GLN A 218 21.46 58.05 28.78
CA GLN A 218 22.19 59.16 28.16
C GLN A 218 21.31 60.40 27.94
N LEU A 219 20.06 60.21 27.50
CA LEU A 219 19.10 61.31 27.35
C LEU A 219 18.77 62.00 28.68
N SER A 220 18.69 61.23 29.78
CA SER A 220 18.50 61.79 31.12
C SER A 220 19.71 62.62 31.57
N ASP A 221 20.92 62.12 31.31
CA ASP A 221 22.16 62.81 31.65
C ASP A 221 22.27 64.14 30.86
N ILE A 222 22.00 64.10 29.55
CA ILE A 222 21.96 65.30 28.68
C ILE A 222 20.91 66.30 29.16
N ALA A 223 19.69 65.84 29.51
CA ALA A 223 18.63 66.72 29.99
C ALA A 223 19.01 67.43 31.30
N THR A 224 19.75 66.73 32.18
CA THR A 224 20.23 67.27 33.45
C THR A 224 21.28 68.34 33.20
N LEU A 225 22.30 68.04 32.40
CA LEU A 225 23.36 68.98 32.03
C LEU A 225 22.80 70.21 31.30
N LYS A 226 21.84 70.01 30.40
CA LYS A 226 21.15 71.12 29.71
C LYS A 226 20.45 72.04 30.70
N LYS A 227 19.69 71.49 31.66
CA LYS A 227 18.96 72.27 32.66
C LYS A 227 19.91 73.07 33.56
N GLU A 228 21.02 72.46 33.98
CA GLU A 228 22.04 73.13 34.78
C GLU A 228 22.71 74.26 33.99
N THR A 229 23.04 74.02 32.72
CA THR A 229 23.63 75.03 31.84
C THR A 229 22.66 76.20 31.56
N GLU A 230 21.37 75.92 31.33
CA GLU A 230 20.33 76.93 31.17
C GLU A 230 20.19 77.80 32.42
N LYS A 231 20.23 77.18 33.61
CA LYS A 231 20.19 77.91 34.89
C LYS A 231 21.41 78.83 35.04
N LYS A 232 22.63 78.32 34.82
CA LYS A 232 23.87 79.11 34.89
C LYS A 232 23.84 80.28 33.89
N ARG A 233 23.35 80.05 32.67
CA ARG A 233 23.17 81.10 31.65
C ARG A 233 22.22 82.19 32.13
N ASP A 234 21.07 81.82 32.69
CA ASP A 234 20.06 82.79 33.11
C ASP A 234 20.52 83.62 34.32
N GLU A 235 21.25 83.00 35.25
CA GLU A 235 21.93 83.68 36.37
C GLU A 235 22.99 84.67 35.85
N ALA A 236 23.85 84.25 34.92
CA ALA A 236 24.84 85.11 34.28
C ALA A 236 24.21 86.29 33.51
N ALA A 237 23.10 86.04 32.80
CA ALA A 237 22.37 87.07 32.07
C ALA A 237 21.77 88.13 32.99
N LYS A 238 21.25 87.70 34.15
CA LYS A 238 20.75 88.62 35.19
C LYS A 238 21.86 89.46 35.79
N ASP A 239 22.99 88.85 36.13
CA ASP A 239 24.16 89.56 36.66
C ASP A 239 24.71 90.58 35.65
N LEU A 240 24.73 90.22 34.36
CA LEU A 240 25.09 91.15 33.29
C LEU A 240 24.12 92.34 33.20
N GLN A 241 22.82 92.09 33.32
CA GLN A 241 21.80 93.15 33.31
C GLN A 241 21.95 94.10 34.51
N ASP A 242 22.18 93.57 35.71
CA ASP A 242 22.43 94.36 36.92
C ASP A 242 23.65 95.28 36.73
N LEU A 243 24.75 94.75 36.17
CA LEU A 243 25.96 95.52 35.87
C LEU A 243 25.72 96.61 34.82
N GLN A 244 24.89 96.34 33.79
CA GLN A 244 24.53 97.33 32.78
C GLN A 244 23.72 98.49 33.38
N MET A 245 22.78 98.19 34.29
CA MET A 245 21.99 99.21 34.99
C MET A 245 22.87 100.09 35.88
N LEU A 246 23.89 99.52 36.53
CA LEU A 246 24.85 100.26 37.35
C LEU A 246 25.66 101.30 36.57
N ARG A 247 25.85 101.10 35.26
CA ARG A 247 26.56 102.07 34.40
C ARG A 247 25.88 103.43 34.34
N ALA A 248 24.56 103.47 34.48
CA ALA A 248 23.78 104.71 34.47
C ALA A 248 23.74 105.39 35.85
N GLN A 249 24.32 104.79 36.90
CA GLN A 249 24.31 105.35 38.23
C GLN A 249 25.32 106.50 38.36
N THR A 250 24.83 107.68 38.73
CA THR A 250 25.63 108.90 38.88
C THR A 250 26.10 109.15 40.31
N ASP A 251 25.46 108.53 41.31
CA ASP A 251 25.87 108.64 42.72
C ASP A 251 27.05 107.68 43.04
N PRO A 252 28.24 108.20 43.42
CA PRO A 252 29.41 107.36 43.62
C PRO A 252 29.30 106.37 44.80
N PHE A 253 28.60 106.75 45.86
CA PHE A 253 28.42 105.88 47.04
C PHE A 253 27.52 104.69 46.71
N GLN A 254 26.37 104.96 46.08
CA GLN A 254 25.41 103.94 45.68
C GLN A 254 25.99 103.03 44.59
N PHE A 255 26.77 103.57 43.64
CA PHE A 255 27.51 102.75 42.67
C PHE A 255 28.46 101.76 43.36
N LEU A 256 29.35 102.26 44.23
CA LEU A 256 30.36 101.41 44.88
C LEU A 256 29.73 100.33 45.76
N ARG A 257 28.65 100.64 46.47
CA ARG A 257 27.91 99.68 47.30
C ARG A 257 27.32 98.54 46.46
N GLU A 258 26.52 98.87 45.45
CA GLU A 258 25.83 97.87 44.62
C GLU A 258 26.79 97.09 43.73
N PHE A 259 27.83 97.76 43.19
CA PHE A 259 28.87 97.09 42.42
C PHE A 259 29.64 96.07 43.25
N LYS A 260 29.96 96.38 44.52
CA LYS A 260 30.63 95.42 45.42
C LYS A 260 29.75 94.20 45.72
N LEU A 261 28.45 94.40 45.95
CA LEU A 261 27.51 93.30 46.14
C LEU A 261 27.39 92.41 44.89
N ALA A 262 27.32 93.02 43.69
CA ALA A 262 27.30 92.27 42.43
C ALA A 262 28.63 91.51 42.21
N GLN A 263 29.76 92.16 42.48
CA GLN A 263 31.10 91.57 42.37
C GLN A 263 31.26 90.36 43.30
N ASP A 264 30.85 90.46 44.57
CA ASP A 264 30.90 89.33 45.51
C ASP A 264 30.00 88.18 45.07
N ARG A 265 28.81 88.47 44.55
CA ARG A 265 27.90 87.44 44.04
C ARG A 265 28.49 86.71 42.82
N ILE A 266 29.02 87.45 41.84
CA ILE A 266 29.62 86.89 40.62
C ILE A 266 30.86 86.06 40.95
N ASN A 267 31.72 86.55 41.85
CA ASN A 267 32.94 85.85 42.26
C ASN A 267 32.68 84.51 42.94
N ASN A 268 31.48 84.31 43.49
CA ASN A 268 31.07 83.07 44.16
C ASN A 268 30.28 82.11 43.26
N GLN A 269 30.02 82.45 41.99
CA GLN A 269 29.35 81.58 41.03
C GLN A 269 30.34 80.73 40.22
N ASP A 270 29.89 79.54 39.82
CA ASP A 270 30.62 78.66 38.92
C ASP A 270 30.07 78.74 37.49
N PHE A 271 30.84 79.38 36.61
CA PHE A 271 30.54 79.51 35.18
C PHE A 271 31.19 78.40 34.32
N SER A 272 31.78 77.37 34.92
CA SER A 272 32.28 76.21 34.17
C SER A 272 31.15 75.56 33.38
N THR A 273 31.46 75.20 32.14
CA THR A 273 30.55 74.49 31.23
C THR A 273 31.08 73.10 30.97
N ASP A 274 30.30 72.08 31.35
CA ASP A 274 30.54 70.72 30.90
C ASP A 274 29.91 70.51 29.53
N SER A 275 30.56 69.71 28.69
CA SER A 275 30.08 69.35 27.36
C SER A 275 30.06 67.84 27.21
N MET A 276 29.04 67.35 26.53
CA MET A 276 28.85 65.93 26.24
C MET A 276 28.64 65.76 24.74
N GLU A 277 29.52 65.01 24.10
CA GLU A 277 29.45 64.70 22.67
C GLU A 277 28.89 63.30 22.46
N VAL A 278 27.86 63.17 21.61
CA VAL A 278 27.26 61.88 21.23
C VAL A 278 27.66 61.56 19.80
N LEU A 279 28.41 60.47 19.63
CA LEU A 279 28.85 60.01 18.32
C LEU A 279 27.76 59.17 17.63
N ALA A 280 27.65 59.31 16.30
CA ALA A 280 26.80 58.45 15.50
C ALA A 280 27.36 57.03 15.47
N LEU A 281 26.54 56.04 15.86
CA LEU A 281 26.90 54.62 15.82
C LEU A 281 26.15 53.93 14.69
N GLN A 282 26.85 53.04 13.98
CA GLN A 282 26.33 52.15 12.97
C GLN A 282 26.85 50.75 13.27
N LEU A 283 26.05 49.73 12.97
CA LEU A 283 26.52 48.36 13.03
C LEU A 283 27.53 48.16 11.88
N ASP A 284 28.77 47.84 12.21
CA ASP A 284 29.81 47.79 11.20
C ASP A 284 29.68 46.56 10.31
N GLN A 285 30.15 46.70 9.07
CA GLN A 285 30.00 45.66 8.06
C GLN A 285 30.78 44.39 8.40
N ALA A 286 31.87 44.48 9.17
CA ALA A 286 32.64 43.30 9.58
C ALA A 286 31.86 42.48 10.62
N THR A 287 31.20 43.13 11.58
CA THR A 287 30.29 42.47 12.54
C THR A 287 29.13 41.79 11.83
N ILE A 288 28.49 42.47 10.86
CA ILE A 288 27.41 41.87 10.06
C ILE A 288 27.92 40.65 9.27
N ALA A 289 29.09 40.75 8.64
CA ALA A 289 29.69 39.65 7.91
C ALA A 289 30.04 38.46 8.83
N ALA A 290 30.61 38.73 10.00
CA ALA A 290 30.92 37.71 11.00
C ALA A 290 29.66 36.98 11.49
N ALA A 291 28.61 37.72 11.82
CA ALA A 291 27.32 37.14 12.22
C ALA A 291 26.74 36.23 11.14
N ARG A 292 26.74 36.68 9.87
CA ARG A 292 26.30 35.86 8.73
C ARG A 292 27.14 34.59 8.57
N SER A 293 28.46 34.69 8.72
CA SER A 293 29.36 33.54 8.62
C SER A 293 29.08 32.50 9.72
N TRP A 294 28.89 32.94 10.96
CA TRP A 294 28.53 32.05 12.06
C TRP A 294 27.17 31.39 11.84
N THR A 295 26.18 32.14 11.35
CA THR A 295 24.87 31.57 10.98
C THR A 295 25.02 30.50 9.90
N GLN A 296 25.79 30.74 8.84
CA GLN A 296 26.01 29.75 7.78
C GLN A 296 26.66 28.47 8.31
N GLN A 297 27.68 28.62 9.16
CA GLN A 297 28.36 27.48 9.78
C GLN A 297 27.42 26.68 10.69
N TYR A 298 26.60 27.37 11.49
CA TYR A 298 25.57 26.73 12.31
C TYR A 298 24.58 25.92 11.46
N ILE A 299 24.07 26.49 10.36
CA ILE A 299 23.14 25.80 9.46
C ILE A 299 23.80 24.57 8.81
N SER A 300 25.07 24.65 8.42
CA SER A 300 25.82 23.50 7.88
C SER A 300 25.97 22.37 8.90
N ASN A 301 26.22 22.71 10.17
CA ASN A 301 26.31 21.72 11.25
C ASN A 301 24.95 21.09 11.53
N LEU A 302 23.89 21.90 11.52
CA LEU A 302 22.51 21.44 11.69
C LEU A 302 22.13 20.44 10.57
N ASP A 303 22.44 20.76 9.31
CA ASP A 303 22.17 19.85 8.18
C ASP A 303 22.88 18.50 8.35
N SER A 304 24.15 18.52 8.74
CA SER A 304 24.92 17.30 9.01
C SER A 304 24.30 16.44 10.11
N LEU A 305 23.79 17.06 11.18
CA LEU A 305 23.08 16.35 12.26
C LEU A 305 21.74 15.75 11.75
N MET A 306 21.00 16.50 10.94
CA MET A 306 19.71 16.06 10.41
C MET A 306 19.84 14.95 9.36
N GLN A 307 20.94 14.90 8.60
CA GLN A 307 21.23 13.81 7.67
C GLN A 307 21.31 12.43 8.37
N ALA A 308 21.76 12.38 9.63
CA ALA A 308 21.77 11.15 10.41
C ALA A 308 20.35 10.66 10.72
N VAL A 309 19.45 11.57 11.10
CA VAL A 309 18.02 11.27 11.37
C VAL A 309 17.34 10.75 10.10
N HIS A 310 17.57 11.42 8.97
CA HIS A 310 17.06 10.99 7.67
C HIS A 310 17.56 9.59 7.29
N SER A 311 18.85 9.32 7.51
CA SER A 311 19.46 8.02 7.25
C SER A 311 18.87 6.91 8.11
N GLN A 312 18.60 7.18 9.40
CA GLN A 312 17.94 6.23 10.30
C GLN A 312 16.51 5.90 9.82
N PHE A 313 15.75 6.91 9.39
CA PHE A 313 14.41 6.72 8.85
C PHE A 313 14.41 5.86 7.56
N ILE A 314 15.35 6.12 6.64
CA ILE A 314 15.52 5.29 5.43
C ILE A 314 15.90 3.85 5.80
N ASN A 315 16.82 3.66 6.75
CA ASN A 315 17.32 2.34 7.12
C ASN A 315 16.26 1.49 7.83
N GLN A 316 15.32 2.08 8.58
CA GLN A 316 14.14 1.36 9.09
C GLN A 316 13.28 0.74 7.97
N THR A 317 13.38 1.28 6.76
CA THR A 317 12.62 0.82 5.58
C THR A 317 13.33 -0.31 4.81
N ARG A 318 14.59 -0.64 5.14
CA ARG A 318 15.29 -1.79 4.53
C ARG A 318 14.74 -3.10 5.08
N ARG A 319 13.96 -3.80 4.25
CA ARG A 319 13.44 -5.14 4.50
C ARG A 319 14.55 -6.08 5.00
N ASN A 320 14.34 -6.68 6.17
CA ASN A 320 14.89 -7.99 6.46
C ASN A 320 14.25 -8.97 5.46
N ARG A 321 14.92 -9.20 4.32
CA ARG A 321 14.62 -10.36 3.46
C ARG A 321 15.10 -11.61 4.18
N ALA A 322 14.35 -12.04 5.17
CA ALA A 322 14.41 -13.41 5.67
C ALA A 322 12.97 -13.93 5.61
N ALA A 323 12.58 -14.43 4.44
CA ALA A 323 11.47 -15.37 4.35
C ALA A 323 12.08 -16.77 4.31
N PRO A 324 11.48 -17.75 5.02
CA PRO A 324 12.04 -19.09 5.15
C PRO A 324 12.04 -19.82 3.80
N ASP A 325 13.06 -20.64 3.63
CA ASP A 325 13.18 -21.60 2.54
C ASP A 325 12.02 -22.60 2.61
N PHE A 326 10.94 -22.33 1.86
CA PHE A 326 9.81 -23.24 1.66
C PHE A 326 9.88 -23.91 0.28
N ARG A 327 11.08 -24.04 -0.31
CA ARG A 327 11.25 -24.68 -1.62
C ARG A 327 11.35 -26.21 -1.57
N ASP A 328 11.54 -26.82 -0.41
CA ASP A 328 11.95 -28.23 -0.37
C ASP A 328 10.83 -29.29 -0.30
N HIS A 329 9.56 -28.96 -0.52
CA HIS A 329 8.48 -29.97 -0.50
C HIS A 329 7.61 -30.05 -1.77
N PHE A 330 7.99 -29.38 -2.86
CA PHE A 330 7.28 -29.52 -4.14
C PHE A 330 7.86 -30.66 -5.00
N HIS A 331 7.66 -31.90 -4.57
CA HIS A 331 7.52 -33.02 -5.51
C HIS A 331 6.04 -33.32 -5.71
N TYR A 332 5.33 -32.37 -6.34
CA TYR A 332 4.03 -32.64 -6.96
C TYR A 332 4.33 -33.25 -8.33
N GLN A 333 4.47 -34.58 -8.38
CA GLN A 333 4.49 -35.31 -9.64
C GLN A 333 3.17 -35.02 -10.37
N GLY A 334 3.26 -34.38 -11.53
CA GLY A 334 2.23 -34.33 -12.59
C GLY A 334 0.82 -33.91 -12.15
N ASN A 335 0.44 -32.67 -12.44
CA ASN A 335 -0.97 -32.26 -12.47
C ASN A 335 -1.75 -33.15 -13.48
N PRO A 336 -2.61 -34.09 -13.05
CA PRO A 336 -3.23 -35.08 -13.93
C PRO A 336 -4.27 -34.47 -14.88
N TYR A 337 -4.80 -33.29 -14.53
CA TYR A 337 -5.84 -32.61 -15.32
C TYR A 337 -5.34 -32.04 -16.65
N HIS A 338 -4.02 -31.90 -16.84
CA HIS A 338 -3.45 -31.34 -18.08
C HIS A 338 -3.24 -32.40 -19.18
N ILE A 339 -3.34 -33.70 -18.87
CA ILE A 339 -3.18 -34.80 -19.84
C ILE A 339 -4.54 -35.25 -20.39
N PHE A 340 -5.61 -35.08 -19.60
CA PHE A 340 -6.97 -35.49 -19.92
C PHE A 340 -7.50 -34.97 -21.26
N PHE A 341 -7.19 -33.72 -21.61
CA PHE A 341 -7.69 -33.09 -22.84
C PHE A 341 -6.86 -33.38 -24.09
N LYS A 342 -5.59 -33.79 -23.97
CA LYS A 342 -4.73 -34.04 -25.15
C LYS A 342 -4.90 -35.43 -25.74
N GLN A 343 -5.26 -36.43 -24.93
CA GLN A 343 -5.29 -37.82 -25.38
C GLN A 343 -6.64 -38.26 -25.97
N GLN A 344 -7.76 -37.66 -25.55
CA GLN A 344 -9.06 -37.88 -26.22
C GLN A 344 -9.06 -37.36 -27.67
N GLN A 345 -8.26 -36.35 -28.02
CA GLN A 345 -8.13 -35.86 -29.40
C GLN A 345 -7.28 -36.77 -30.30
N GLN A 346 -6.36 -37.58 -29.73
CA GLN A 346 -5.53 -38.48 -30.53
C GLN A 346 -6.25 -39.79 -30.92
N GLN A 347 -7.27 -40.22 -30.16
CA GLN A 347 -8.05 -41.42 -30.48
C GLN A 347 -9.14 -41.19 -31.57
N GLN A 348 -9.28 -39.98 -32.12
CA GLN A 348 -10.22 -39.67 -33.20
C GLN A 348 -9.57 -39.59 -34.60
N GLN A 349 -8.28 -39.91 -34.76
CA GLN A 349 -7.65 -39.94 -36.08
C GLN A 349 -7.64 -41.36 -36.68
N PRO A 350 -8.12 -41.57 -37.92
CA PRO A 350 -7.93 -42.83 -38.60
C PRO A 350 -6.44 -43.06 -38.89
N PRO A 351 -5.96 -44.32 -38.94
CA PRO A 351 -4.53 -44.60 -39.14
C PRO A 351 -4.06 -44.09 -40.52
N PRO A 352 -2.80 -43.60 -40.65
CA PRO A 352 -2.29 -43.11 -41.92
C PRO A 352 -2.13 -44.26 -42.92
N MET A 353 -2.69 -44.07 -44.11
CA MET A 353 -2.50 -44.96 -45.26
C MET A 353 -1.03 -44.88 -45.72
N PHE A 354 -0.31 -46.00 -45.65
CA PHE A 354 1.04 -46.12 -46.20
C PHE A 354 1.01 -46.05 -47.74
N GLY A 355 1.51 -44.97 -48.31
CA GLY A 355 1.85 -44.86 -49.73
C GLY A 355 3.34 -45.08 -49.97
N PHE A 356 3.73 -46.28 -50.37
CA PHE A 356 5.01 -46.54 -51.07
C PHE A 356 4.74 -46.37 -52.56
N GLY A 357 5.51 -45.71 -53.43
CA GLY A 357 6.77 -45.00 -53.38
C GLY A 357 7.21 -44.87 -54.85
N ASN A 358 7.30 -43.67 -55.41
CA ASN A 358 7.76 -43.47 -56.78
C ASN A 358 9.30 -43.51 -56.82
N LEU A 359 9.85 -44.56 -57.46
CA LEU A 359 11.27 -44.68 -57.77
C LEU A 359 11.66 -43.71 -58.87
N HIS A 360 12.52 -42.74 -58.53
CA HIS A 360 13.30 -41.97 -59.50
C HIS A 360 14.62 -42.70 -59.74
N PHE A 361 14.84 -43.23 -60.94
CA PHE A 361 16.15 -43.68 -61.40
C PHE A 361 16.65 -42.72 -62.49
N SER A 362 17.75 -42.02 -62.21
CA SER A 362 18.54 -41.30 -63.20
C SER A 362 19.49 -42.28 -63.91
N ARG A 363 19.55 -42.15 -65.24
CA ARG A 363 20.42 -42.86 -66.15
C ARG A 363 21.91 -42.67 -65.82
N LYS A 364 22.67 -43.76 -65.89
CA LYS A 364 23.79 -43.89 -66.84
C LYS A 364 23.74 -45.26 -67.48
#